data_AF-A0AAW7XCQ5-F1
#
_entry.id   AF-A0AAW7XCQ5-F1
#
_cell.length_a   1.000
_cell.length_b   1.000
_cell.length_c   1.000
_cell.angle_alpha   90.00
_cell.angle_beta   90.00
_cell.angle_gamma   90.00
#
_symmetry.space_group_name_H-M   'P 1'
#
loop_
_entity.id
_entity.type
_entity.pdbx_description
1 polymer ?
#
loop_
_entity_poly.entity_id
_entity_poly.type
_entity_poly.pdbx_seq_one_letter_code
_entity_poly.pdbx_strand_id
1 'polypeptide(L)' 'DKAAAAVVEQIRAMAVPCADSKSVAQVGTISANSDSVVGELIAEAMERVGKEGVITVEEGSGLENELTVVEGMQFD' A
#
# COMPACT_ATOMS: atom_id res chain seq x y z
N ASP A 1 9.27 -23.80 -19.78
CA ASP A 1 9.98 -23.42 -18.54
C ASP A 1 11.08 -22.39 -18.73
N LYS A 2 12.14 -22.63 -19.52
CA LYS A 2 13.22 -21.64 -19.75
C LYS A 2 12.73 -20.27 -20.29
N ALA A 3 11.75 -20.28 -21.19
CA ALA A 3 11.16 -19.05 -21.73
C ALA A 3 10.38 -18.26 -20.66
N ALA A 4 9.61 -18.94 -19.80
CA ALA A 4 8.88 -18.30 -18.71
C ALA A 4 9.84 -17.70 -17.67
N ALA A 5 10.94 -18.39 -17.34
CA ALA A 5 11.96 -17.87 -16.44
C ALA A 5 12.62 -16.59 -16.97
N ALA A 6 12.97 -16.55 -18.26
CA ALA A 6 13.55 -15.37 -18.89
C ALA A 6 12.57 -14.17 -18.89
N VAL A 7 11.28 -14.42 -19.12
CA VAL A 7 10.24 -13.37 -19.06
C VAL A 7 10.07 -12.85 -17.63
N VAL A 8 10.08 -13.71 -16.62
CA VAL A 8 9.99 -13.29 -15.21
C VAL A 8 11.20 -12.44 -14.81
N GLU A 9 12.41 -12.78 -15.25
CA GLU A 9 13.60 -11.95 -15.01
C GLU A 9 13.45 -10.56 -15.64
N GLN A 10 13.00 -10.48 -16.88
CA GLN A 10 12.80 -9.19 -17.55
C GLN A 10 11.76 -8.33 -16.84
N ILE A 11 10.63 -8.93 -16.43
CA ILE A 11 9.59 -8.21 -15.68
C ILE A 11 10.16 -7.67 -14.37
N ARG A 12 10.97 -8.46 -13.65
CA ARG A 12 11.64 -7.98 -12.43
C ARG A 12 12.61 -6.84 -12.71
N ALA A 13 13.37 -6.89 -13.80
CA ALA A 13 14.28 -5.82 -14.19
C ALA A 13 13.55 -4.51 -14.59
N MET A 14 12.33 -4.62 -15.13
CA MET A 14 11.48 -3.49 -15.49
C MET A 14 10.65 -2.94 -14.33
N ALA A 15 10.58 -3.65 -13.20
CA ALA A 15 9.76 -3.25 -12.08
C ALA A 15 10.29 -1.94 -11.48
N VAL A 16 9.42 -0.93 -11.43
CA VAL A 16 9.73 0.35 -10.79
C VAL A 16 9.22 0.29 -9.35
N PRO A 17 10.08 0.46 -8.33
CA PRO A 17 9.66 0.49 -6.95
C PRO A 17 8.76 1.71 -6.71
N CYS A 18 7.63 1.51 -6.04
CA CYS A 18 6.82 2.61 -5.52
C CYS A 18 7.49 3.16 -4.27
N ALA A 19 8.48 4.05 -4.45
CA ALA A 19 9.24 4.63 -3.34
C ALA A 19 8.58 5.91 -2.78
N ASP A 20 7.72 6.56 -3.57
CA ASP A 20 7.17 7.87 -3.24
C ASP A 20 5.72 7.76 -2.77
N SER A 21 5.34 8.57 -1.76
CA SER A 21 3.97 8.65 -1.24
C SER A 21 2.94 8.93 -2.35
N LYS A 22 3.30 9.73 -3.36
CA LYS A 22 2.45 9.99 -4.54
C LYS A 22 2.20 8.75 -5.39
N SER A 23 3.20 7.89 -5.57
CA SER A 23 3.05 6.64 -6.33
C SER A 23 2.15 5.67 -5.56
N VAL A 24 2.30 5.61 -4.24
CA VAL A 24 1.43 4.81 -3.36
C VAL A 24 -0.01 5.31 -3.42
N ALA A 25 -0.23 6.63 -3.34
CA ALA A 25 -1.56 7.23 -3.46
C ALA A 25 -2.21 6.91 -4.81
N GLN A 26 -1.47 7.07 -5.91
CA GLN A 26 -1.99 6.79 -7.24
C GLN A 26 -2.36 5.31 -7.41
N VAL A 27 -1.50 4.40 -6.99
CA VAL A 27 -1.79 2.95 -7.05
C VAL A 27 -2.96 2.62 -6.12
N GLY A 28 -2.98 3.18 -4.91
CA GLY A 28 -4.06 3.04 -3.94
C GLY A 28 -5.41 3.51 -4.49
N THR A 29 -5.46 4.68 -5.13
CA THR A 29 -6.67 5.22 -5.79
C THR A 29 -7.16 4.30 -6.89
N ILE A 30 -6.26 3.83 -7.77
CA ILE A 30 -6.64 2.92 -8.86
C ILE A 30 -7.18 1.60 -8.30
N SER A 31 -6.52 1.04 -7.28
CA SER A 31 -6.94 -0.19 -6.60
C SER A 31 -8.26 -0.02 -5.84
N ALA A 32 -8.52 1.17 -5.29
CA ALA A 32 -9.75 1.51 -4.59
C ALA A 32 -10.90 1.94 -5.54
N ASN A 33 -10.92 1.42 -6.77
CA ASN A 33 -11.95 1.74 -7.77
C ASN A 33 -12.04 3.24 -8.11
N SER A 34 -10.89 3.88 -8.27
CA SER A 34 -10.74 5.33 -8.54
C SER A 34 -11.19 6.25 -7.40
N ASP A 35 -11.21 5.76 -6.17
CA ASP A 35 -11.45 6.57 -4.99
C ASP A 35 -10.16 7.30 -4.54
N SER A 36 -10.13 8.61 -4.75
CA SER A 36 -9.00 9.45 -4.36
C SER A 36 -8.84 9.58 -2.86
N VAL A 37 -9.95 9.61 -2.11
CA VAL A 37 -9.94 9.76 -0.64
C VAL A 37 -9.31 8.53 -0.01
N VAL A 38 -9.70 7.34 -0.46
CA VAL A 38 -9.14 6.08 0.04
C VAL A 38 -7.66 5.94 -0.35
N GLY A 39 -7.29 6.31 -1.58
CA GLY A 39 -5.90 6.26 -2.02
C GLY A 39 -4.97 7.19 -1.22
N GLU A 40 -5.41 8.41 -0.93
CA GLU A 40 -4.69 9.35 -0.07
C GLU A 40 -4.55 8.81 1.37
N LEU A 41 -5.62 8.24 1.92
CA LEU A 41 -5.63 7.68 3.28
C LEU A 41 -4.69 6.47 3.41
N ILE A 42 -4.62 5.62 2.38
CA ILE A 42 -3.65 4.51 2.31
C ILE A 42 -2.22 5.04 2.24
N ALA A 43 -1.97 6.07 1.44
CA ALA A 43 -0.63 6.66 1.33
C ALA A 43 -0.18 7.29 2.66
N GLU A 44 -1.07 8.03 3.33
CA GLU A 44 -0.80 8.60 4.65
C GLU A 44 -0.57 7.50 5.70
N ALA A 45 -1.38 6.45 5.70
CA ALA A 45 -1.16 5.29 6.56
C ALA A 45 0.22 4.70 6.31
N MET A 46 0.55 4.35 5.07
CA MET A 46 1.85 3.75 4.70
C MET A 46 3.05 4.64 5.05
N GLU A 47 2.92 5.95 4.95
CA GLU A 47 3.96 6.90 5.36
C GLU A 47 4.18 6.91 6.88
N ARG A 48 3.11 6.77 7.67
CA ARG A 48 3.19 6.71 9.14
C ARG A 48 3.68 5.36 9.68
N VAL A 49 3.26 4.23 9.10
CA VAL A 49 3.69 2.88 9.54
C VAL A 49 5.03 2.45 8.93
N GLY A 50 5.44 3.03 7.81
CA GLY A 50 6.67 2.65 7.10
C GLY A 50 6.54 1.34 6.32
N LYS A 51 7.63 0.91 5.66
CA LYS A 51 7.64 -0.22 4.72
C LYS A 51 7.34 -1.59 5.35
N GLU A 52 7.60 -1.75 6.64
CA GLU A 52 7.42 -3.01 7.37
C GLU A 52 6.25 -2.95 8.35
N GLY A 53 5.52 -1.83 8.40
CA GLY A 53 4.37 -1.71 9.29
C GLY A 53 3.14 -2.39 8.71
N VAL A 54 2.29 -2.91 9.59
CA VAL A 54 1.06 -3.59 9.22
C VAL A 54 -0.11 -2.63 9.37
N ILE A 55 -0.96 -2.56 8.33
CA ILE A 55 -2.20 -1.80 8.35
C ILE A 55 -3.34 -2.76 8.67
N THR A 56 -4.06 -2.48 9.75
CA THR A 56 -5.31 -3.17 10.10
C THR A 56 -6.49 -2.24 9.85
N VAL A 57 -7.59 -2.80 9.37
CA VAL A 57 -8.84 -2.08 9.15
C VAL A 57 -9.86 -2.59 10.15
N GLU A 58 -10.50 -1.68 10.88
CA GLU A 58 -11.60 -1.98 11.79
C GLU A 58 -12.84 -1.21 11.35
N GLU A 59 -14.02 -1.79 11.60
CA GLU A 59 -15.29 -1.15 11.28
C GLU A 59 -15.58 -0.06 12.34
N GLY A 60 -15.41 1.20 11.94
CA GLY A 60 -15.68 2.36 12.80
C GLY A 60 -17.17 2.58 13.01
N SER A 61 -17.55 3.03 14.21
CA SER A 61 -18.92 3.45 14.52
C SER A 61 -19.21 4.92 14.17
N GLY A 62 -18.18 5.67 13.74
CA GLY A 62 -18.26 7.06 13.32
C GLY A 62 -18.58 7.26 11.84
N LEU A 63 -18.91 8.49 11.46
CA LEU A 63 -19.12 8.90 10.06
C LEU A 63 -17.81 9.31 9.36
N GLU A 64 -16.74 9.54 10.12
CA GLU A 64 -15.45 10.00 9.62
C GLU A 64 -14.41 8.87 9.67
N ASN A 65 -13.46 8.90 8.74
CA ASN A 65 -12.34 7.97 8.72
C ASN A 65 -11.27 8.42 9.72
N GLU A 66 -10.86 7.52 10.62
CA GLU A 66 -9.82 7.79 11.61
C GLU A 66 -8.57 6.95 11.34
N LEU A 67 -7.38 7.57 11.48
CA LEU A 67 -6.09 6.90 11.34
C LEU A 67 -5.32 6.98 12.66
N THR A 68 -5.17 5.83 13.32
CA THR A 68 -4.41 5.70 14.57
C THR A 68 -3.19 4.81 14.36
N VAL A 69 -2.04 5.25 14.85
CA VAL A 69 -0.79 4.47 14.81
C VAL A 69 -0.55 3.90 16.20
N VAL A 70 -0.34 2.59 16.30
CA VAL A 70 -0.01 1.91 17.55
C VAL A 70 1.36 1.28 17.40
N GLU A 71 2.26 1.55 18.35
CA GLU A 71 3.56 0.87 18.43
C GLU A 71 3.35 -0.55 19.01
N GLY A 72 2.78 -1.43 18.18
CA GLY A 72 2.59 -2.85 18.48
C GLY A 72 3.60 -3.71 17.72
N MET A 73 4.09 -4.77 18.35
CA MET A 73 4.88 -5.80 17.66
C MET A 73 3.93 -6.91 17.23
N GLN A 74 3.74 -7.08 15.92
CA GLN A 74 3.03 -8.23 15.38
C GLN A 74 4.05 -9.37 15.18
N PHE A 75 3.86 -10.48 15.89
CA PHE A 75 4.57 -11.72 15.58
C PHE A 75 3.81 -12.43 14.47
N ASP A 76 4.55 -12.84 13.43
CA ASP A 76 4.10 -13.57 12.23
C ASP A 76 3.23 -14.80 12.56
#